data_AF-A0A1G7Q9N7-F1
#
_entry.id   AF-A0A1G7Q9N7-F1
#
_cell.length_a   1.000
_cell.length_b   1.000
_cell.length_c   1.000
_cell.angle_alpha   90.00
_cell.angle_beta   90.00
_cell.angle_gamma   90.00
#
_symmetry.space_group_name_H-M   'P 1'
#
loop_
_entity.id
_entity.type
_entity.pdbx_description
1 polymer ?
#
loop_
_entity_poly.entity_id
_entity_poly.type
_entity_poly.pdbx_seq_one_letter_code
_entity_poly.pdbx_strand_id
1 'polypeptide(L)'
;MPVITARLDADLSARFETAAAAYGGKSALLRVLLQNVLPDQAAPPRSNEAERGAGKWISLKTSLSAADALRVQAAARREGLTASQWLRATALDRLEGSTSAPAAAGPEGEAADVMSARLVHVGTRLASKEAAALGTAARARGMRPSAWLRSLTAVRLGKGAQYSGQEQVALGRLAAEVSRVGVNLNQAVRLAHEARKMGKPIALDVAVIEAAKAAVTTACATFLEVAKGNIRYWEDGH
;
A
#
# COMPACT_ATOMS: atom_id res chain seq x y z
N MET A 1 -8.38 -16.91 20.39
CA MET A 1 -7.81 -16.08 21.48
C MET A 1 -7.17 -14.83 20.88
N PRO A 2 -7.34 -13.63 21.46
CA PRO A 2 -6.62 -12.44 21.01
C PRO A 2 -5.13 -12.60 21.28
N VAL A 3 -4.30 -12.39 20.25
CA VAL A 3 -2.83 -12.46 20.36
C VAL A 3 -2.29 -11.03 20.34
N ILE A 4 -1.63 -10.63 21.43
CA ILE A 4 -0.90 -9.37 21.53
C ILE A 4 0.57 -9.70 21.25
N THR A 5 1.20 -8.96 20.34
CA THR A 5 2.63 -9.11 20.04
C THR A 5 3.32 -7.80 20.33
N ALA A 6 4.24 -7.80 21.30
CA ALA A 6 5.09 -6.66 21.63
C ALA A 6 6.54 -6.96 21.21
N ARG A 7 7.29 -5.92 20.83
CA ARG A 7 8.74 -6.03 20.62
C ARG A 7 9.44 -5.44 21.84
N LEU A 8 10.25 -6.26 22.50
CA LEU A 8 11.08 -5.90 23.64
C LEU A 8 12.55 -5.98 23.17
N ASP A 9 13.40 -5.10 23.68
CA ASP A 9 14.84 -5.28 23.55
C ASP A 9 15.32 -6.49 24.38
N ALA A 10 16.56 -6.93 24.15
CA ALA A 10 17.08 -8.17 24.74
C ALA A 10 17.18 -8.09 26.28
N ASP A 11 17.55 -6.94 26.84
CA ASP A 11 17.66 -6.74 28.29
C ASP A 11 16.27 -6.78 28.94
N LEU A 12 15.32 -6.04 28.37
CA LEU A 12 13.94 -6.04 28.84
C LEU A 12 13.28 -7.42 28.70
N SER A 13 13.59 -8.15 27.62
CA SER A 13 13.11 -9.51 27.43
C SER A 13 13.65 -10.45 28.52
N ALA A 14 14.95 -10.39 28.82
CA ALA A 14 15.56 -11.24 29.85
C ALA A 14 14.96 -10.96 31.23
N ARG A 15 14.85 -9.67 31.61
CA ARG A 15 14.22 -9.25 32.87
C ARG A 15 12.76 -9.68 32.96
N PHE A 16 12.03 -9.60 31.85
CA PHE A 16 10.65 -10.05 31.77
C PHE A 16 10.52 -11.57 31.93
N GLU A 17 11.43 -12.34 31.35
CA GLU A 17 11.47 -13.81 31.51
C GLU A 17 11.74 -14.22 32.96
N THR A 18 12.71 -13.57 33.61
CA THR A 18 13.00 -13.79 35.04
C THR A 18 11.79 -13.48 35.90
N ALA A 19 11.12 -12.34 35.67
CA ALA A 19 9.91 -11.99 36.40
C ALA A 19 8.77 -12.98 36.10
N ALA A 20 8.60 -13.40 34.85
CA ALA A 20 7.50 -14.26 34.41
C ALA A 20 7.54 -15.66 35.04
N ALA A 21 8.71 -16.16 35.42
CA ALA A 21 8.86 -17.44 36.10
C ALA A 21 8.06 -17.50 37.42
N ALA A 22 7.97 -16.38 38.15
CA ALA A 22 7.22 -16.30 39.41
C ALA A 22 5.69 -16.25 39.22
N TYR A 23 5.21 -16.01 38.00
CA TYR A 23 3.78 -15.79 37.71
C TYR A 23 3.19 -16.88 36.80
N GLY A 24 3.86 -18.02 36.63
CA GLY A 24 3.39 -19.11 35.77
C GLY A 24 3.58 -18.85 34.27
N GLY A 25 4.51 -17.95 33.90
CA GLY A 25 4.94 -17.71 32.53
C GLY A 25 4.55 -16.34 31.97
N LYS A 26 5.10 -16.03 30.79
CA LYS A 26 5.05 -14.71 30.14
C LYS A 26 3.63 -14.17 29.97
N SER A 27 2.70 -15.05 29.56
CA SER A 27 1.30 -14.66 29.31
C SER A 27 0.52 -14.36 30.59
N ALA A 28 0.88 -15.00 31.71
CA ALA A 28 0.22 -14.77 32.99
C ALA A 28 0.73 -13.46 33.62
N LEU A 29 2.04 -13.21 33.60
CA LEU A 29 2.61 -11.93 34.02
C LEU A 29 2.08 -10.76 33.17
N LEU A 30 2.02 -10.91 31.84
CA LEU A 30 1.50 -9.87 30.96
C LEU A 30 0.03 -9.53 31.29
N ARG A 31 -0.78 -10.53 31.65
CA ARG A 31 -2.18 -10.31 32.03
C ARG A 31 -2.30 -9.52 33.32
N VAL A 32 -1.51 -9.86 34.34
CA VAL A 32 -1.48 -9.15 35.63
C VAL A 32 -1.03 -7.70 35.45
N LEU A 33 0.02 -7.48 34.66
CA LEU A 33 0.51 -6.12 34.35
C LEU A 33 -0.54 -5.29 33.61
N LEU A 34 -1.22 -5.88 32.62
CA LEU A 34 -2.29 -5.20 31.89
C LEU A 34 -3.48 -4.85 32.81
N GLN A 35 -3.86 -5.75 33.71
CA GLN A 35 -4.94 -5.52 34.68
C GLN A 35 -4.59 -4.40 35.68
N ASN A 36 -3.32 -4.25 36.04
CA ASN A 36 -2.88 -3.22 36.97
C ASN A 36 -2.71 -1.83 36.31
N VAL A 37 -2.49 -1.78 34.99
CA VAL A 37 -2.23 -0.53 34.25
C VAL A 37 -3.51 0.06 33.63
N LEU A 38 -4.51 -0.77 33.33
CA LEU A 38 -5.81 -0.32 32.86
C LEU A 38 -6.70 0.00 34.09
N PRO A 39 -6.88 1.28 34.49
CA PRO A 39 -7.89 1.60 35.49
C PRO A 39 -9.28 1.22 34.96
N ASP A 40 -10.17 0.84 35.88
CA ASP A 40 -11.59 0.68 35.62
C ASP A 40 -12.18 2.05 35.27
N GLN A 41 -12.09 2.46 34.00
CA GLN A 41 -12.62 3.73 33.52
C GLN A 41 -13.33 3.58 32.18
N ALA A 42 -14.62 3.94 32.27
CA ALA A 42 -15.56 4.33 31.24
C ALA A 42 -15.89 3.29 30.16
N ALA A 43 -17.20 3.05 30.03
CA ALA A 43 -17.85 2.08 29.15
C ALA A 43 -17.10 1.81 27.83
N PRO A 44 -16.95 0.54 27.43
CA PRO A 44 -16.32 0.20 26.16
C PRO A 44 -17.05 0.92 25.01
N PRO A 45 -16.34 1.51 24.04
CA PRO A 45 -16.97 1.87 22.77
C PRO A 45 -17.63 0.61 22.21
N ARG A 46 -18.94 0.70 21.97
CA ARG A 46 -19.88 -0.36 21.60
C ARG A 46 -19.20 -1.63 21.06
N SER A 47 -19.11 -2.65 21.90
CA SER A 47 -18.62 -3.97 21.52
C SER A 47 -19.74 -4.88 21.00
N ASN A 48 -19.45 -5.54 19.87
CA ASN A 48 -19.73 -6.95 19.62
C ASN A 48 -21.15 -7.52 19.45
N GLU A 49 -22.22 -6.74 19.29
CA GLU A 49 -23.52 -7.41 19.02
C GLU A 49 -23.64 -7.98 17.60
N ALA A 50 -22.95 -7.38 16.61
CA ALA A 50 -22.85 -7.92 15.25
C ALA A 50 -21.77 -9.03 15.10
N GLU A 51 -20.94 -9.28 16.12
CA GLU A 51 -19.81 -10.22 16.05
C GLU A 51 -20.16 -11.67 16.41
N ARG A 52 -21.45 -11.99 16.64
CA ARG A 52 -21.93 -13.36 16.89
C ARG A 52 -22.17 -14.20 15.63
N GLY A 53 -21.66 -13.78 14.48
CA GLY A 53 -21.59 -14.63 13.29
C GLY A 53 -20.59 -15.77 13.51
N ALA A 54 -21.09 -17.00 13.62
CA ALA A 54 -20.35 -18.24 13.85
C ALA A 54 -19.38 -18.60 12.70
N GLY A 55 -18.33 -17.80 12.48
CA GLY A 55 -17.35 -17.97 11.42
C GLY A 55 -15.92 -17.99 11.92
N LYS A 56 -15.05 -18.77 11.25
CA LYS A 56 -13.61 -18.78 11.50
C LYS A 56 -13.01 -17.40 11.18
N TRP A 57 -12.32 -16.82 12.15
CA TRP A 57 -11.63 -15.54 12.01
C TRP A 57 -10.21 -15.74 11.49
N ILE A 58 -9.78 -14.85 10.59
CA ILE A 58 -8.43 -14.84 10.01
C ILE A 58 -7.76 -13.52 10.39
N SER A 59 -6.52 -13.60 10.89
CA SER A 59 -5.70 -12.43 11.21
C SER A 59 -4.80 -12.09 10.04
N LEU A 60 -4.88 -10.86 9.54
CA LEU A 60 -4.02 -10.31 8.50
C LEU A 60 -3.07 -9.29 9.12
N LYS A 61 -1.76 -9.47 8.93
CA LYS A 61 -0.75 -8.49 9.36
C LYS A 61 -0.43 -7.54 8.22
N THR A 62 -0.69 -6.25 8.41
CA THR A 62 -0.33 -5.19 7.47
C THR A 62 0.83 -4.38 8.03
N SER A 63 1.90 -4.25 7.26
CA SER A 63 3.05 -3.42 7.62
C SER A 63 2.82 -2.00 7.11
N LEU A 64 2.96 -1.02 8.00
CA LEU A 64 2.86 0.42 7.71
C LEU A 64 4.14 1.11 8.18
N SER A 65 4.48 2.28 7.63
CA SER A 65 5.50 3.13 8.26
C SER A 65 4.98 3.62 9.62
N ALA A 66 5.89 4.04 10.51
CA ALA A 66 5.50 4.62 11.80
C ALA A 66 4.58 5.85 11.61
N ALA A 67 4.90 6.72 10.64
CA ALA A 67 4.08 7.87 10.29
C ALA A 67 2.67 7.46 9.81
N ASP A 68 2.57 6.47 8.93
CA ASP A 68 1.27 6.00 8.43
C ASP A 68 0.45 5.33 9.53
N ALA A 69 1.10 4.58 10.43
CA ALA A 69 0.44 3.97 11.57
C ALA A 69 -0.16 5.02 12.52
N LEU A 70 0.50 6.18 12.71
CA LEU A 70 -0.04 7.30 13.49
C LEU A 70 -1.23 7.95 12.78
N ARG A 71 -1.14 8.14 11.46
CA ARG A 71 -2.25 8.70 10.67
C ARG A 71 -3.48 7.79 10.67
N VAL A 72 -3.29 6.48 10.58
CA VAL A 72 -4.37 5.49 10.73
C VAL A 72 -4.99 5.56 12.13
N GLN A 73 -4.18 5.67 13.18
CA GLN A 73 -4.71 5.83 14.55
C GLN A 73 -5.51 7.12 14.71
N ALA A 74 -5.04 8.23 14.15
CA ALA A 74 -5.76 9.50 14.17
C ALA A 74 -7.10 9.41 13.42
N ALA A 75 -7.11 8.80 12.23
CA ALA A 75 -8.34 8.57 11.46
C ALA A 75 -9.33 7.68 12.22
N ALA A 76 -8.85 6.56 12.76
CA ALA A 76 -9.67 5.65 13.55
C ALA A 76 -10.31 6.35 14.77
N ARG A 77 -9.54 7.16 15.50
CA ARG A 77 -10.05 7.93 16.66
C ARG A 77 -11.17 8.90 16.29
N ARG A 78 -11.07 9.58 15.14
CA ARG A 78 -12.13 10.49 14.67
C ARG A 78 -13.46 9.77 14.43
N GLU A 79 -13.39 8.50 14.05
CA GLU A 79 -14.56 7.65 13.80
C GLU A 79 -14.95 6.79 15.01
N GLY A 80 -14.30 6.96 16.17
CA GLY A 80 -14.55 6.14 17.36
C GLY A 80 -14.11 4.67 17.23
N LEU A 81 -13.23 4.38 16.27
CA LEU A 81 -12.74 3.05 15.94
C LEU A 81 -11.31 2.83 16.45
N THR A 82 -10.92 1.56 16.60
CA THR A 82 -9.51 1.17 16.69
C THR A 82 -8.86 1.13 15.30
N ALA A 83 -7.53 1.23 15.23
CA ALA A 83 -6.80 1.14 13.97
C ALA A 83 -7.13 -0.13 13.15
N SER A 84 -7.30 -1.27 13.82
CA SER A 84 -7.68 -2.53 13.19
C SER A 84 -9.12 -2.52 12.66
N GLN A 85 -10.05 -1.90 13.38
CA GLN A 85 -11.44 -1.76 12.93
C GLN A 85 -11.55 -0.81 11.76
N TRP A 86 -10.83 0.31 11.80
CA TRP A 86 -10.79 1.28 10.71
C TRP A 86 -10.23 0.67 9.43
N LEU A 87 -9.13 -0.10 9.51
CA LEU A 87 -8.56 -0.81 8.37
C LEU A 87 -9.53 -1.85 7.77
N ARG A 88 -10.26 -2.58 8.62
CA ARG A 88 -11.30 -3.52 8.17
C ARG A 88 -12.45 -2.78 7.50
N ALA A 89 -13.01 -1.76 8.14
CA ALA A 89 -14.12 -0.98 7.60
C ALA A 89 -13.76 -0.38 6.24
N THR A 90 -12.58 0.24 6.15
CA THR A 90 -12.05 0.79 4.89
C THR A 90 -11.93 -0.27 3.78
N ALA A 91 -11.47 -1.48 4.14
CA ALA A 91 -11.35 -2.58 3.19
C ALA A 91 -12.72 -3.10 2.73
N LEU A 92 -13.69 -3.21 3.64
CA LEU A 92 -15.04 -3.66 3.34
C LEU A 92 -15.80 -2.63 2.50
N ASP A 93 -15.76 -1.35 2.88
CA ASP A 93 -16.31 -0.24 2.10
C ASP A 93 -15.82 -0.29 0.65
N ARG A 94 -14.52 -0.51 0.45
CA ARG A 94 -13.95 -0.62 -0.90
C ARG A 94 -14.42 -1.85 -1.66
N LEU A 95 -14.62 -2.98 -0.98
CA LEU A 95 -15.11 -4.23 -1.58
C LEU A 95 -16.61 -4.16 -1.92
N GLU A 96 -17.38 -3.41 -1.13
CA GLU A 96 -18.82 -3.23 -1.30
C GLU A 96 -19.16 -2.07 -2.26
N GLY A 97 -18.15 -1.33 -2.72
CA GLY A 97 -18.33 -0.19 -3.63
C GLY A 97 -18.89 1.07 -2.97
N SER A 98 -18.97 1.09 -1.63
CA SER A 98 -19.44 2.24 -0.86
C SER A 98 -18.29 3.19 -0.61
N THR A 99 -18.23 4.28 -1.36
CA THR A 99 -17.27 5.36 -1.12
C THR A 99 -17.82 6.29 -0.05
N SER A 100 -17.70 5.93 1.24
CA SER A 100 -17.72 6.95 2.28
C SER A 100 -16.32 7.59 2.32
N ALA A 101 -16.17 8.73 1.66
CA ALA A 101 -15.04 9.61 1.91
C ALA A 101 -15.31 10.31 3.26
N PRO A 102 -14.29 10.36 4.12
CA PRO A 102 -13.56 11.62 4.13
C PRO A 102 -12.08 11.38 3.85
N ALA A 103 -11.53 12.22 2.98
CA ALA A 103 -10.10 12.47 2.96
C ALA A 103 -9.69 12.81 4.40
N ALA A 104 -8.66 12.13 4.91
CA ALA A 104 -7.95 12.63 6.09
C ALA A 104 -7.25 13.93 5.68
N ALA A 105 -8.00 15.04 5.67
CA ALA A 105 -7.46 16.36 5.40
C ALA A 105 -6.50 16.75 6.53
N GLY A 106 -5.28 17.13 6.13
CA GLY A 106 -4.33 17.92 6.90
C GLY A 106 -2.95 17.27 7.14
N PRO A 107 -1.91 18.11 7.31
CA PRO A 107 -1.38 19.09 6.35
C PRO A 107 -0.39 18.42 5.39
N GLU A 108 -0.09 19.09 4.28
CA GLU A 108 1.01 18.76 3.38
C GLU A 108 2.33 18.90 4.15
N GLY A 109 2.80 17.80 4.72
CA GLY A 109 4.07 17.69 5.43
C GLY A 109 5.01 16.77 4.65
N GLU A 110 5.67 17.38 3.68
CA GLU A 110 7.03 17.13 3.20
C GLU A 110 7.48 15.66 3.07
N ALA A 111 7.74 15.29 1.81
CA ALA A 111 8.51 14.12 1.44
C ALA A 111 9.90 14.15 2.12
N ALA A 112 10.04 13.43 3.23
CA ALA A 112 11.35 13.16 3.80
C ALA A 112 11.39 11.83 4.55
N ASP A 113 12.46 11.09 4.26
CA ASP A 113 12.98 9.89 4.91
C ASP A 113 12.52 8.52 4.42
N VAL A 114 13.01 8.16 3.22
CA VAL A 114 12.91 6.83 2.61
C VAL A 114 14.02 5.88 3.10
N MET A 115 14.88 6.28 4.04
CA MET A 115 16.04 5.49 4.42
C MET A 115 16.01 5.15 5.93
N SER A 116 15.21 4.14 6.28
CA SER A 116 15.05 3.50 7.60
C SER A 116 13.76 3.82 8.38
N ALA A 117 12.62 3.88 7.70
CA ALA A 117 11.33 3.92 8.40
C ALA A 117 11.05 2.58 9.11
N ARG A 118 11.09 2.57 10.44
CA ARG A 118 10.70 1.42 11.28
C ARG A 118 9.28 1.00 10.91
N LEU A 119 9.14 -0.21 10.35
CA LEU A 119 7.84 -0.76 10.00
C LEU A 119 7.08 -1.18 11.27
N VAL A 120 5.82 -0.75 11.34
CA VAL A 120 4.86 -1.12 12.39
C VAL A 120 3.84 -2.09 11.78
N HIS A 121 3.53 -3.17 12.50
CA HIS A 121 2.51 -4.12 12.07
C HIS A 121 1.18 -3.84 12.76
N VAL A 122 0.13 -3.64 11.96
CA VAL A 122 -1.25 -3.58 12.46
C VAL A 122 -1.96 -4.87 12.06
N GLY A 123 -2.42 -5.61 13.06
CA GLY A 123 -3.20 -6.84 12.87
C GLY A 123 -4.66 -6.52 12.62
N THR A 124 -5.19 -6.86 11.44
CA THR A 124 -6.61 -6.71 11.09
C THR A 124 -7.27 -8.08 11.17
N ARG A 125 -8.41 -8.18 11.87
CA ARG A 125 -9.18 -9.43 11.90
C ARG A 125 -10.29 -9.37 10.87
N LEU A 126 -10.38 -10.42 10.06
CA LEU A 126 -11.36 -10.55 9.00
C LEU A 126 -12.11 -11.87 9.18
N ALA A 127 -13.41 -11.88 8.93
CA ALA A 127 -14.13 -13.14 8.78
C ALA A 127 -13.61 -13.89 7.54
N SER A 128 -13.74 -15.22 7.52
CA SER A 128 -13.23 -16.02 6.40
C SER A 128 -13.77 -15.58 5.03
N LYS A 129 -15.05 -15.18 4.96
CA LYS A 129 -15.67 -14.64 3.74
C LYS A 129 -15.03 -13.30 3.30
N GLU A 130 -14.77 -12.41 4.25
CA GLU A 130 -14.13 -11.11 4.00
C GLU A 130 -12.68 -11.28 3.53
N ALA A 131 -11.94 -12.18 4.18
CA ALA A 131 -10.58 -12.51 3.79
C ALA A 131 -10.50 -13.14 2.39
N ALA A 132 -11.51 -13.94 2.01
CA ALA A 132 -11.62 -14.49 0.66
C ALA A 132 -11.92 -13.40 -0.39
N ALA A 133 -12.85 -12.49 -0.10
CA ALA A 133 -13.16 -11.35 -0.99
C ALA A 133 -11.94 -10.43 -1.19
N LEU A 134 -11.24 -10.10 -0.10
CA LEU A 134 -9.97 -9.38 -0.13
C LEU A 134 -8.92 -10.14 -0.97
N GLY A 135 -8.86 -11.46 -0.83
CA GLY A 135 -7.99 -12.33 -1.62
C GLY A 135 -8.26 -12.24 -3.11
N THR A 136 -9.53 -12.26 -3.53
CA THR A 136 -9.94 -12.11 -4.92
C THR A 136 -9.56 -10.73 -5.46
N ALA A 137 -9.87 -9.66 -4.74
CA ALA A 137 -9.54 -8.29 -5.14
C ALA A 137 -8.01 -8.08 -5.27
N ALA A 138 -7.23 -8.62 -4.33
CA ALA A 138 -5.78 -8.55 -4.38
C ALA A 138 -5.21 -9.33 -5.57
N ARG A 139 -5.71 -10.54 -5.83
CA ARG A 139 -5.27 -11.39 -6.96
C ARG A 139 -5.59 -10.77 -8.32
N ALA A 140 -6.74 -10.11 -8.45
CA ALA A 140 -7.10 -9.39 -9.68
C ALA A 140 -6.07 -8.32 -10.07
N ARG A 141 -5.28 -7.82 -9.10
CA ARG A 141 -4.22 -6.84 -9.31
C ARG A 141 -2.80 -7.41 -9.21
N GLY A 142 -2.65 -8.73 -9.12
CA GLY A 142 -1.35 -9.38 -8.91
C GLY A 142 -0.72 -9.05 -7.56
N MET A 143 -1.52 -8.69 -6.55
CA MET A 143 -1.06 -8.30 -5.21
C MET A 143 -1.34 -9.39 -4.18
N ARG A 144 -0.57 -9.38 -3.08
CA ARG A 144 -0.92 -10.11 -1.85
C ARG A 144 -1.99 -9.33 -1.06
N PRO A 145 -2.88 -9.98 -0.28
CA PRO A 145 -3.92 -9.29 0.48
C PRO A 145 -3.41 -8.20 1.41
N SER A 146 -2.27 -8.43 2.10
CA SER A 146 -1.64 -7.41 2.96
C SER A 146 -1.00 -6.27 2.18
N ALA A 147 -0.55 -6.51 0.94
CA ALA A 147 -0.03 -5.47 0.07
C ALA A 147 -1.16 -4.61 -0.51
N TRP A 148 -2.26 -5.25 -0.94
CA TRP A 148 -3.45 -4.56 -1.38
C TRP A 148 -4.05 -3.66 -0.28
N LEU A 149 -4.15 -4.19 0.95
CA LEU A 149 -4.66 -3.41 2.09
C LEU A 149 -3.74 -2.22 2.43
N ARG A 150 -2.42 -2.41 2.31
CA ARG A 150 -1.45 -1.32 2.47
C ARG A 150 -1.63 -0.25 1.38
N SER A 151 -1.79 -0.64 0.13
CA SER A 151 -2.02 0.29 -0.97
C SER A 151 -3.31 1.07 -0.79
N LEU A 152 -4.40 0.40 -0.40
CA LEU A 152 -5.66 1.06 -0.06
C LEU A 152 -5.48 2.07 1.09
N THR A 153 -4.73 1.69 2.13
CA THR A 153 -4.42 2.58 3.25
C THR A 153 -3.64 3.81 2.78
N ALA A 154 -2.62 3.61 1.93
CA ALA A 154 -1.82 4.71 1.38
C ALA A 154 -2.67 5.70 0.56
N VAL A 155 -3.57 5.19 -0.28
CA VAL A 155 -4.51 6.01 -1.07
C VAL A 155 -5.44 6.81 -0.15
N ARG A 156 -6.04 6.17 0.86
CA ARG A 156 -6.90 6.84 1.86
C ARG A 156 -6.17 7.90 2.68
N LEU A 157 -4.85 7.75 2.80
CA LEU A 157 -3.95 8.72 3.40
C LEU A 157 -3.43 9.76 2.39
N GLY A 158 -4.00 9.86 1.20
CA GLY A 158 -3.66 10.89 0.21
C GLY A 158 -2.33 10.68 -0.52
N LYS A 159 -1.77 9.45 -0.52
CA LYS A 159 -0.51 9.15 -1.23
C LYS A 159 -0.69 8.85 -2.72
N GLY A 160 -1.88 9.11 -3.27
CA GLY A 160 -2.24 8.86 -4.66
C GLY A 160 -2.29 7.38 -5.05
N ALA A 161 -2.68 7.15 -6.31
CA ALA A 161 -2.79 5.82 -6.91
C ALA A 161 -1.52 4.96 -6.74
N GLN A 162 -1.71 3.68 -6.40
CA GLN A 162 -0.63 2.73 -6.11
C GLN A 162 -0.44 1.74 -7.25
N TYR A 163 0.79 1.37 -7.57
CA TYR A 163 1.08 0.40 -8.63
C TYR A 163 1.57 -0.93 -8.06
N SER A 164 1.06 -2.05 -8.59
CA SER A 164 1.53 -3.40 -8.30
C SER A 164 2.92 -3.64 -8.90
N GLY A 165 3.64 -4.66 -8.42
CA GLY A 165 4.92 -5.03 -9.00
C GLY A 165 4.81 -5.43 -10.48
N GLN A 166 3.69 -6.07 -10.87
CA GLN A 166 3.44 -6.41 -12.27
C GLN A 166 3.20 -5.16 -13.12
N GLU A 167 2.43 -4.19 -12.62
CA GLU A 167 2.21 -2.90 -13.28
C GLU A 167 3.54 -2.14 -13.43
N GLN A 168 4.39 -2.11 -12.40
CA GLN A 168 5.72 -1.49 -12.47
C GLN A 168 6.61 -2.14 -13.54
N VAL A 169 6.59 -3.47 -13.65
CA VAL A 169 7.33 -4.19 -14.72
C VAL A 169 6.78 -3.83 -16.10
N ALA A 170 5.46 -3.76 -16.27
CA ALA A 170 4.84 -3.37 -17.53
C ALA A 170 5.20 -1.93 -17.94
N LEU A 171 5.14 -1.00 -16.99
CA LEU A 171 5.56 0.39 -17.19
C LEU A 171 7.06 0.49 -17.52
N GLY A 172 7.91 -0.32 -16.87
CA GLY A 172 9.34 -0.40 -17.19
C GLY A 172 9.61 -0.87 -18.62
N ARG A 173 8.81 -1.81 -19.14
CA ARG A 173 8.91 -2.25 -20.55
C ARG A 173 8.54 -1.13 -21.52
N LEU A 174 7.46 -0.40 -21.26
CA LEU A 174 7.05 0.77 -22.07
C LEU A 174 8.15 1.84 -22.07
N ALA A 175 8.72 2.14 -20.89
CA ALA A 175 9.80 3.11 -20.77
C ALA A 175 11.07 2.67 -21.54
N ALA A 176 11.40 1.38 -21.51
CA ALA A 176 12.53 0.83 -22.26
C ALA A 176 12.30 0.92 -23.78
N GLU A 177 11.06 0.73 -24.24
CA GLU A 177 10.70 0.88 -25.66
C GLU A 177 10.85 2.33 -26.13
N VAL A 178 10.33 3.30 -25.37
CA VAL A 178 10.51 4.73 -25.65
C VAL A 178 12.00 5.10 -25.66
N SER A 179 12.77 4.60 -24.70
CA SER A 179 14.22 4.83 -24.63
C SER A 179 14.94 4.30 -25.87
N ARG A 180 14.55 3.11 -26.36
CA ARG A 180 15.12 2.52 -27.58
C ARG A 180 14.81 3.37 -28.82
N VAL A 181 13.58 3.86 -28.95
CA VAL A 181 13.22 4.78 -30.04
C VAL A 181 14.07 6.06 -29.98
N GLY A 182 14.24 6.63 -28.79
CA GLY A 182 15.09 7.80 -28.58
C GLY A 182 16.55 7.55 -28.95
N VAL A 183 17.12 6.40 -28.58
CA VAL A 183 18.50 6.02 -28.95
C VAL A 183 18.64 5.89 -30.46
N ASN A 184 17.72 5.19 -31.13
CA ASN A 184 17.74 5.02 -32.57
C ASN A 184 17.62 6.35 -33.31
N LEU A 185 16.73 7.24 -32.85
CA LEU A 185 16.60 8.59 -33.42
C LEU A 185 17.88 9.40 -33.24
N ASN A 186 18.50 9.34 -32.06
CA ASN A 186 19.75 10.04 -31.78
C ASN A 186 20.91 9.53 -32.65
N GLN A 187 20.97 8.22 -32.91
CA GLN A 187 21.93 7.64 -33.84
C GLN A 187 21.71 8.14 -35.27
N ALA A 188 20.46 8.16 -35.74
CA ALA A 188 20.12 8.67 -37.06
C ALA A 188 20.53 10.15 -37.22
N VAL A 189 20.27 10.98 -36.21
CA VAL A 189 20.68 12.39 -36.20
C VAL A 189 22.22 12.54 -36.26
N ARG A 190 22.98 11.71 -35.52
CA ARG A 190 24.45 11.74 -35.57
C ARG A 190 24.98 11.37 -36.96
N LEU A 191 24.46 10.29 -37.55
CA LEU A 191 24.83 9.86 -38.90
C LEU A 191 24.53 10.95 -39.93
N ALA A 192 23.39 11.63 -39.82
CA ALA A 192 23.06 12.77 -40.67
C ALA A 192 24.02 13.95 -40.48
N HIS A 193 24.40 14.25 -39.24
CA HIS A 193 25.38 15.30 -38.94
C HIS A 193 26.76 15.00 -39.52
N GLU A 194 27.20 13.74 -39.46
CA GLU A 194 28.46 13.29 -40.08
C GLU A 194 28.40 13.31 -41.60
N ALA A 195 27.32 12.82 -42.20
CA ALA A 195 27.10 12.88 -43.66
C ALA A 195 27.16 14.33 -44.16
N ARG A 196 26.51 15.26 -43.45
CA ARG A 196 26.55 16.70 -43.75
C ARG A 196 27.97 17.27 -43.68
N LYS A 197 28.74 16.92 -42.63
CA LYS A 197 30.15 17.35 -42.50
C LYS A 197 31.01 16.85 -43.65
N MET A 198 30.74 15.66 -44.18
CA MET A 198 31.45 15.06 -45.31
C MET A 198 30.93 15.53 -46.68
N GLY A 199 29.96 16.46 -46.73
CA GLY A 199 29.33 16.90 -47.98
C GLY A 199 28.49 15.82 -48.68
N LYS A 200 28.17 14.72 -47.98
CA LYS A 200 27.37 13.61 -48.51
C LYS A 200 25.88 13.89 -48.33
N PRO A 201 25.01 13.34 -49.20
CA PRO A 201 23.57 13.45 -49.05
C PRO A 201 23.13 12.83 -47.71
N ILE A 202 22.26 13.54 -46.97
CA ILE A 202 21.63 13.02 -45.76
C ILE A 202 20.53 12.04 -46.20
N ALA A 203 20.72 10.75 -45.92
CA ALA A 203 19.70 9.73 -46.13
C ALA A 203 18.98 9.45 -44.79
N LEU A 204 18.12 10.37 -44.35
CA LEU A 204 17.13 10.07 -43.31
C LEU A 204 15.79 9.81 -44.00
N ASP A 205 15.33 8.57 -43.93
CA ASP A 205 14.04 8.21 -44.49
C ASP A 205 12.91 8.76 -43.62
N VAL A 206 12.04 9.58 -44.23
CA VAL A 206 10.85 10.15 -43.58
C VAL A 206 9.95 9.03 -43.03
N ALA A 207 9.90 7.87 -43.68
CA ALA A 207 9.13 6.73 -43.22
C ALA A 207 9.63 6.19 -41.86
N VAL A 208 10.95 6.23 -41.62
CA VAL A 208 11.56 5.80 -40.34
C VAL A 208 11.20 6.78 -39.22
N ILE A 209 11.16 8.09 -39.51
CA ILE A 209 10.77 9.11 -38.54
C ILE A 209 9.28 8.97 -38.19
N GLU A 210 8.40 8.79 -39.18
CA GLU A 210 6.97 8.62 -38.94
C GLU A 210 6.67 7.31 -38.19
N ALA A 211 7.39 6.23 -38.48
CA ALA A 211 7.27 4.98 -37.73
C ALA A 211 7.70 5.15 -36.25
N ALA A 212 8.80 5.86 -35.99
CA ALA A 212 9.25 6.17 -34.64
C ALA A 212 8.24 7.03 -33.86
N LYS A 213 7.67 8.04 -34.52
CA LYS A 213 6.62 8.91 -33.95
C LYS A 213 5.35 8.12 -33.64
N ALA A 214 4.92 7.23 -34.54
CA ALA A 214 3.77 6.35 -34.32
C ALA A 214 3.99 5.41 -33.12
N ALA A 215 5.18 4.83 -32.99
CA ALA A 215 5.54 3.96 -31.87
C ALA A 215 5.51 4.71 -30.52
N VAL A 216 6.13 5.90 -30.45
CA VAL A 216 6.11 6.73 -29.23
C VAL A 216 4.69 7.16 -28.86
N THR A 217 3.90 7.57 -29.86
CA THR A 217 2.49 7.98 -29.63
C THR A 217 1.67 6.81 -29.06
N THR A 218 1.86 5.60 -29.59
CA THR A 218 1.18 4.38 -29.11
C THR A 218 1.61 4.03 -27.68
N ALA A 219 2.90 4.11 -27.37
CA ALA A 219 3.42 3.86 -26.03
C ALA A 219 2.87 4.87 -25.00
N CYS A 220 2.83 6.17 -25.35
CA CYS A 220 2.25 7.22 -24.51
C CYS A 220 0.75 7.02 -24.28
N ALA A 221 -0.01 6.70 -25.33
CA ALA A 221 -1.45 6.43 -25.21
C ALA A 221 -1.71 5.23 -24.28
N THR A 222 -0.95 4.14 -24.45
CA THR A 222 -1.05 2.94 -23.61
C THR A 222 -0.72 3.26 -22.14
N PHE A 223 0.34 4.04 -21.91
CA PHE A 223 0.71 4.49 -20.56
C PHE A 223 -0.42 5.29 -19.91
N LEU A 224 -1.00 6.26 -20.63
CA LEU A 224 -2.08 7.10 -20.11
C LEU A 224 -3.31 6.28 -19.75
N GLU A 225 -3.68 5.28 -20.55
CA GLU A 225 -4.81 4.40 -20.25
C GLU A 225 -4.55 3.53 -19.01
N VAL A 226 -3.33 2.99 -18.85
CA VAL A 226 -2.94 2.26 -17.63
C VAL A 226 -2.98 3.19 -16.41
N ALA A 227 -2.46 4.41 -16.53
CA ALA A 227 -2.44 5.38 -15.45
C ALA A 227 -3.86 5.81 -15.03
N LYS A 228 -4.71 6.17 -15.99
CA LYS A 228 -6.13 6.53 -15.75
C LYS A 228 -6.90 5.38 -15.11
N GLY A 229 -6.75 4.16 -15.64
CA GLY A 229 -7.40 2.97 -15.08
C GLY A 229 -6.96 2.71 -13.63
N ASN A 230 -5.68 2.93 -13.33
CA ASN A 230 -5.17 2.77 -11.97
C ASN A 230 -5.69 3.84 -11.02
N ILE A 231 -5.71 5.11 -11.44
CA ILE A 231 -6.27 6.23 -10.67
C ILE A 231 -7.75 5.97 -10.37
N ARG A 232 -8.54 5.68 -11.41
CA ARG A 232 -9.97 5.39 -11.28
C ARG A 232 -10.26 4.24 -10.31
N TYR A 233 -9.42 3.20 -10.33
CA TYR A 233 -9.56 2.09 -9.39
C TYR A 233 -9.36 2.52 -7.94
N TRP A 234 -8.35 3.34 -7.67
CA TRP A 234 -7.97 3.69 -6.30
C TRP A 234 -8.78 4.86 -5.74
N GLU A 235 -9.09 5.85 -6.57
CA GLU A 235 -9.63 7.14 -6.13
C GLU A 235 -11.14 7.26 -6.35
N ASP A 236 -11.68 6.74 -7.46
CA ASP A 236 -13.08 7.00 -7.83
C ASP A 236 -14.06 5.95 -7.32
N GLY A 237 -13.58 4.78 -6.88
CA GLY A 237 -14.48 3.74 -6.38
C GLY A 237 -15.54 3.34 -7.42
N HIS A 238 -15.10 3.03 -8.65
CA HIS A 238 -15.86 2.74 -9.87
C HIS A 238 -16.19 3.93 -10.78
#